data_AF-A0AA50VS30-F1
#
_entry.id   AF-A0AA50VS30-F1
#
_cell.length_a   1.000
_cell.length_b   1.000
_cell.length_c   1.000
_cell.angle_alpha   90.00
_cell.angle_beta   90.00
_cell.angle_gamma   90.00
#
_symmetry.space_group_name_H-M   'P 1'
#
loop_
_entity.id
_entity.type
_entity.pdbx_description
1 polymer ?
#
loop_
_entity_poly.entity_id
_entity_poly.type
_entity_poly.pdbx_seq_one_letter_code
_entity_poly.pdbx_strand_id
1 'polypeptide(L)' 'WLVVLGVCTHLGCVPIANAGDFGGYYCPCHGSHYDASGRIRKGPAPLNLEVPPHTFADEGILVV' A
#
# COMPACT_ATOMS: atom_id res chain seq x y z
N TRP A 1 1.94 -13.48 1.42
CA TRP A 1 1.36 -12.55 0.45
C TRP A 1 0.95 -11.28 1.17
N LEU A 2 1.19 -10.12 0.58
CA LEU A 2 0.56 -8.86 1.00
C LEU A 2 -0.33 -8.41 -0.16
N VAL A 3 -1.61 -8.18 0.14
CA VAL A 3 -2.59 -7.64 -0.81
C VAL A 3 -3.14 -6.37 -0.20
N VAL A 4 -2.98 -5.26 -0.90
CA VAL A 4 -3.46 -3.94 -0.49
C VAL A 4 -4.02 -3.20 -1.70
N LEU A 5 -4.98 -2.29 -1.47
CA LEU A 5 -5.42 -1.36 -2.49
C LEU A 5 -4.30 -0.37 -2.78
N GLY A 6 -3.93 -0.25 -4.07
CA GLY A 6 -2.91 0.68 -4.56
C GLY A 6 -3.38 2.14 -4.59
N VAL A 7 -4.10 2.58 -3.55
CA VAL A 7 -4.72 3.90 -3.44
C VAL A 7 -4.16 4.59 -2.22
N CYS A 8 -3.38 5.65 -2.42
CA CYS A 8 -2.84 6.45 -1.33
C CYS A 8 -4.00 7.07 -0.54
N THR A 9 -4.04 6.80 0.76
CA THR A 9 -5.09 7.27 1.68
C THR A 9 -5.07 8.78 1.94
N HIS A 10 -4.08 9.51 1.39
CA HIS A 10 -4.11 10.97 1.37
C HIS A 10 -5.21 11.49 0.43
N LEU A 11 -4.96 11.40 -0.90
CA LEU A 11 -5.85 11.95 -1.94
C LEU A 11 -5.94 11.02 -3.18
N GLY A 12 -5.73 9.71 -2.99
CA GLY A 12 -6.10 8.69 -3.98
C GLY A 12 -5.11 8.38 -5.10
N CYS A 13 -3.94 9.03 -5.16
CA CYS A 13 -2.90 8.68 -6.13
C CYS A 13 -2.40 7.24 -5.95
N VAL A 14 -1.81 6.65 -7.00
CA VAL A 14 -1.19 5.31 -6.94
C VAL A 14 0.25 5.40 -6.41
N PRO A 15 0.59 4.73 -5.29
CA PRO A 15 1.97 4.67 -4.79
C PRO A 15 2.89 3.86 -5.71
N ILE A 16 4.11 4.33 -5.91
CA ILE A 16 5.18 3.65 -6.65
C ILE A 16 5.82 2.60 -5.75
N ALA A 17 5.89 1.35 -6.18
CA ALA A 17 6.51 0.25 -5.44
C ALA A 17 8.05 0.34 -5.43
N ASN A 18 8.68 -0.27 -4.41
CA ASN A 18 10.12 -0.31 -4.18
C ASN A 18 10.77 1.09 -4.12
N ALA A 19 10.04 2.07 -3.60
CA ALA A 19 10.45 3.46 -3.53
C ALA A 19 10.18 4.06 -2.15
N GLY A 20 10.84 5.19 -1.89
CA GLY A 20 10.77 5.90 -0.62
C GLY A 20 11.64 5.28 0.49
N ASP A 21 11.77 6.02 1.59
CA ASP A 21 12.71 5.77 2.68
C ASP A 21 12.53 4.44 3.44
N PHE A 22 11.42 3.71 3.24
CA PHE A 22 11.06 2.53 4.03
C PHE A 22 10.97 1.23 3.22
N GLY A 23 11.49 1.22 1.99
CA GLY A 23 11.58 0.01 1.16
C GLY A 23 10.23 -0.60 0.77
N GLY A 24 9.16 0.20 0.80
CA GLY A 24 7.81 -0.20 0.44
C GLY A 24 7.31 0.60 -0.75
N TYR A 25 6.51 1.63 -0.46
CA TYR A 25 5.85 2.42 -1.50
C TYR A 25 6.03 3.92 -1.28
N TYR A 26 6.09 4.67 -2.37
CA TYR A 26 6.18 6.13 -2.36
C TYR A 26 5.06 6.76 -3.19
N CYS A 27 4.26 7.62 -2.59
CA CYS A 27 3.26 8.41 -3.30
C CYS A 27 3.85 9.76 -3.73
N PRO A 28 4.11 9.98 -5.04
CA PRO A 28 4.83 11.16 -5.53
C PRO A 28 4.02 12.44 -5.46
N CYS A 29 2.70 12.36 -5.28
CA CYS A 29 1.82 13.53 -5.28
C CYS A 29 2.14 14.49 -4.13
N HIS A 30 2.36 13.96 -2.92
CA HIS A 30 2.60 14.79 -1.71
C HIS A 30 3.64 14.16 -0.77
N GLY A 31 4.42 13.19 -1.26
CA GLY A 31 5.53 12.60 -0.52
C GLY A 31 5.12 11.69 0.65
N SER A 32 4.07 10.89 0.50
CA SER A 32 3.75 9.85 1.51
C SER A 32 4.60 8.60 1.30
N HIS A 33 5.21 8.09 2.35
CA HIS A 33 6.05 6.90 2.33
C HIS A 33 5.42 5.78 3.15
N TYR A 34 5.24 4.64 2.51
CA TYR A 34 4.73 3.41 3.12
C TYR A 34 5.85 2.39 3.23
N ASP A 35 5.85 1.59 4.30
CA ASP A 35 6.75 0.44 4.42
C ASP A 35 6.28 -0.75 3.56
N ALA A 36 7.07 -1.82 3.53
CA ALA A 36 6.76 -3.03 2.77
C ALA A 36 5.49 -3.77 3.25
N SER A 37 4.88 -3.37 4.37
CA SER A 37 3.59 -3.86 4.87
C SER A 37 2.42 -2.93 4.49
N GLY A 38 2.66 -1.89 3.68
CA GLY A 38 1.65 -0.90 3.31
C GLY A 38 1.32 0.10 4.41
N ARG A 39 2.11 0.20 5.49
CA ARG A 39 1.82 1.12 6.60
C ARG A 39 2.43 2.48 6.36
N ILE A 40 1.69 3.55 6.63
CA ILE A 40 2.19 4.92 6.50
C ILE A 40 3.27 5.17 7.56
N ARG A 41 4.44 5.66 7.11
CA ARG A 41 5.58 5.96 7.99
C ARG A 41 5.95 7.44 8.00
N LYS A 42 5.66 8.15 6.91
CA LYS A 42 6.01 9.56 6.71
C LYS A 42 5.10 10.21 5.66
N GLY A 43 4.80 11.49 5.83
CA GLY A 43 4.01 12.29 4.88
C GLY A 43 2.56 12.49 5.32
N PRO A 44 1.73 13.10 4.45
CA PRO A 44 0.40 13.59 4.84
C PRO A 44 -0.71 12.53 4.84
N ALA A 45 -0.47 11.31 4.34
CA ALA A 45 -1.49 10.26 4.36
C ALA A 45 -1.91 9.93 5.82
N PRO A 46 -3.21 9.92 6.13
CA PRO A 46 -3.68 9.72 7.51
C PRO A 46 -3.71 8.24 7.94
N LEU A 47 -3.72 7.32 6.98
CA LEU A 47 -3.96 5.89 7.21
C LEU A 47 -2.99 5.00 6.44
N ASN A 48 -2.86 3.74 6.86
CA ASN A 48 -2.18 2.69 6.09
C ASN A 48 -2.96 2.37 4.80
N LEU A 49 -2.31 1.74 3.82
CA LEU A 49 -3.01 1.21 2.65
C LEU A 49 -4.04 0.17 3.10
N GLU A 50 -5.22 0.23 2.48
CA GLU A 50 -6.34 -0.64 2.80
C GLU A 50 -6.06 -2.08 2.38
N VAL A 51 -6.36 -3.04 3.25
CA VAL A 51 -6.33 -4.47 2.94
C VAL A 51 -7.73 -4.87 2.52
N PRO A 52 -7.97 -5.25 1.25
CA PRO A 52 -9.29 -5.70 0.83
C PRO A 52 -9.61 -7.06 1.48
N PRO A 53 -10.90 -7.39 1.69
CA PRO A 53 -11.32 -8.75 2.00
C PRO A 53 -10.74 -9.71 0.95
N HIS A 54 -10.19 -10.83 1.37
CA HIS A 54 -9.68 -11.85 0.45
C HIS A 54 -9.63 -13.21 1.15
N THR A 55 -9.62 -14.27 0.36
CA THR A 55 -9.48 -15.65 0.83
C THR A 55 -8.61 -16.46 -0.12
N PHE A 56 -8.00 -17.53 0.39
CA PHE A 56 -7.36 -18.54 -0.45
C PHE A 56 -8.41 -19.58 -0.83
N ALA A 57 -8.66 -19.74 -2.14
CA ALA A 57 -9.61 -20.74 -2.63
C ALA A 57 -8.96 -22.12 -2.70
N ASP A 58 -7.71 -22.18 -3.16
CA ASP A 58 -6.87 -23.37 -3.32
C ASP A 58 -5.39 -23.00 -3.15
N GLU A 59 -4.49 -24.00 -3.19
CA GLU A 59 -3.04 -23.75 -3.24
C GLU A 59 -2.68 -22.90 -4.47
N GLY A 60 -2.18 -21.69 -4.22
CA GLY A 60 -1.74 -20.75 -5.26
C GLY A 60 -2.82 -19.83 -5.85
N ILE A 61 -4.09 -19.99 -5.46
CA ILE A 61 -5.18 -19.10 -5.91
C ILE A 61 -5.67 -18.25 -4.72
N LEU A 62 -5.51 -16.93 -4.85
CA LEU A 62 -6.07 -15.94 -3.94
C LEU A 62 -7.21 -15.19 -4.65
N VAL A 63 -8.37 -15.13 -4.01
CA VAL A 63 -9.56 -14.40 -4.48
C VAL A 63 -9.73 -13.17 -3.59
N VAL A 64 -9.77 -12.00 -4.23
CA VAL A 64 -10.09 -10.70 -3.61
C VAL A 64 -11.55 -10.37 -3.87
#